data_AF-A0A936DBR2-F1
#
_entry.id   AF-A0A936DBR2-F1
#
_cell.length_a   1.000
_cell.length_b   1.000
_cell.length_c   1.000
_cell.angle_alpha   90.00
_cell.angle_beta   90.00
_cell.angle_gamma   90.00
#
_symmetry.space_group_name_H-M   'P 1'
#
loop_
_entity.id
_entity.type
_entity.pdbx_description
1 polymer ?
#
loop_
_entity_poly.entity_id
_entity_poly.type
_entity_poly.pdbx_seq_one_letter_code
_entity_poly.pdbx_strand_id
1 'polypeptide(L)'
;MAPEQALGRGADARSDQFAFGVTAWEVLTGVVPFAGRSPAERMASLAAGPSSQHGGTLPRSLRRVLRRALALEPNARFASMDQLLAAWDHAVGAQTRRTLGLAAAAMLAAVCTLVITQRSGTARCDGEAVQRAFAAMWSPSRRAQVDAAVRATAVPWADAALVDLDATLSQRAVAWVAADVAACEAARADEAAVAAVDRQRACFDSARAVTGAWLSRLEDANAQTAERVVAAAHALPEPAACDPDRPPVRPGAARWHDVLAEAAAAQLAGDYDRAFALASEVAAASAADGDPRLQAEALLAGVRAEIERSTTDVEPPLQTAHGLAIAEDAQATAFDIAMVATLWHATRGHPDEAARWLRHTEASRAD
;
A
#
# COMPACT_ATOMS: atom_id res chain seq x y z
N MET A 1 30.86 61.80 24.60
CA MET A 1 31.87 61.92 25.68
C MET A 1 31.29 61.33 26.95
N ALA A 2 32.09 60.61 27.73
CA ALA A 2 31.61 60.01 28.97
C ALA A 2 31.37 61.08 30.06
N PRO A 3 30.43 60.88 31.00
CA PRO A 3 30.09 61.85 32.03
C PRO A 3 31.30 62.30 32.87
N GLU A 4 32.18 61.37 33.23
CA GLU A 4 33.39 61.65 33.99
C GLU A 4 34.36 62.58 33.25
N GLN A 5 34.48 62.45 31.92
CA GLN A 5 35.32 63.33 31.08
C GLN A 5 34.73 64.73 30.98
N ALA A 6 33.39 64.84 30.89
CA ALA A 6 32.70 66.13 30.89
C ALA A 6 32.85 66.88 32.24
N LEU A 7 33.13 66.15 33.32
CA LEU A 7 33.42 66.68 34.66
C LEU A 7 34.92 66.92 34.91
N GLY A 8 35.78 66.75 33.90
CA GLY A 8 37.23 66.93 34.01
C GLY A 8 37.95 65.83 34.81
N ARG A 9 37.31 64.67 35.03
CA ARG A 9 37.94 63.51 35.67
C ARG A 9 38.72 62.70 34.63
N GLY A 10 39.70 61.92 35.09
CA GLY A 10 40.55 61.09 34.23
C GLY A 10 39.74 60.11 33.37
N ALA A 11 40.11 59.99 32.10
CA ALA A 11 39.55 59.02 31.17
C ALA A 11 40.34 57.71 31.23
N ASP A 12 39.63 56.59 31.25
CA ASP A 12 40.22 55.25 31.15
C ASP A 12 39.40 54.38 30.19
N ALA A 13 39.70 53.07 30.11
CA ALA A 13 38.98 52.12 29.28
C ALA A 13 37.45 52.07 29.53
N ARG A 14 36.96 52.57 30.66
CA ARG A 14 35.52 52.65 30.97
C ARG A 14 34.86 53.84 30.30
N SER A 15 35.60 54.92 30.02
CA SER A 15 35.12 56.02 29.18
C SER A 15 34.88 55.53 27.74
N ASP A 16 35.75 54.64 27.24
CA ASP A 16 35.57 54.00 25.94
C ASP A 16 34.36 53.05 25.92
N GLN A 17 34.10 52.31 27.01
CA GLN A 17 32.87 51.49 27.12
C GLN A 17 31.60 52.33 27.02
N PHE A 18 31.61 53.53 27.61
CA PHE A 18 30.48 54.44 27.53
C PHE A 18 30.29 54.96 26.09
N ALA A 19 31.37 55.38 25.42
CA ALA A 19 31.32 55.78 24.03
C ALA A 19 30.82 54.65 23.11
N PHE A 20 31.34 53.44 23.29
CA PHE A 20 30.87 52.24 22.60
C PHE A 20 29.37 52.01 22.82
N GLY A 21 28.91 52.09 24.08
CA GLY A 21 27.50 51.91 24.42
C GLY A 21 26.60 52.95 23.77
N VAL A 22 27.04 54.20 23.64
CA VAL A 22 26.30 55.27 22.96
C VAL A 22 26.19 54.97 21.46
N THR A 23 27.32 54.69 20.81
CA THR A 23 27.37 54.39 19.37
C THR A 23 26.56 53.14 19.04
N ALA A 24 26.71 52.07 19.81
CA ALA A 24 25.98 50.83 19.62
C ALA A 24 24.46 51.02 19.81
N TRP A 25 24.04 51.83 20.79
CA TRP A 25 22.63 52.16 20.97
C TRP A 25 22.08 52.94 19.76
N GLU A 26 22.81 53.94 19.28
CA GLU A 26 22.41 54.75 18.13
C GLU A 26 22.33 53.93 16.85
N VAL A 27 23.33 53.09 16.57
CA VAL A 27 23.33 52.22 15.39
C VAL A 27 22.16 51.24 15.41
N LEU A 28 21.84 50.66 16.57
CA LEU A 28 20.80 49.63 16.67
C LEU A 28 19.38 50.19 16.79
N THR A 29 19.22 51.42 17.26
CA THR A 29 17.89 52.03 17.48
C THR A 29 17.60 53.21 16.57
N GLY A 30 18.60 53.73 15.85
CA GLY A 30 18.51 54.93 15.02
C GLY A 30 18.44 56.24 15.82
N VAL A 31 18.58 56.20 17.15
CA VAL A 31 18.46 57.37 18.03
C VAL A 31 19.55 57.40 19.10
N VAL A 32 20.01 58.60 19.46
CA VAL A 32 20.97 58.77 20.56
C VAL A 32 20.32 58.45 21.91
N PRO A 33 21.00 57.70 22.81
CA PRO A 33 20.41 57.26 24.09
C PRO A 33 20.14 58.38 25.09
N PHE A 34 20.89 59.49 24.99
CA PHE A 34 20.78 60.64 25.88
C PHE A 34 20.65 61.93 25.04
N ALA A 35 19.45 62.51 25.01
CA ALA A 35 19.15 63.70 24.23
C ALA A 35 19.08 64.95 25.13
N GLY A 36 19.45 66.11 24.58
CA GLY A 36 19.32 67.40 25.29
C GLY A 36 19.97 68.55 24.51
N ARG A 37 19.27 69.69 24.42
CA ARG A 37 19.69 70.88 23.68
C ARG A 37 20.69 71.74 24.46
N SER A 38 20.71 71.60 25.79
CA SER A 38 21.69 72.23 26.67
C SER A 38 22.54 71.18 27.42
N PRO A 39 23.73 71.56 27.93
CA PRO A 39 24.53 70.68 28.81
C PRO A 39 23.76 70.20 30.05
N ALA A 40 22.90 71.05 30.62
CA ALA A 40 22.05 70.70 31.76
C ALA A 40 20.99 69.64 31.40
N GLU A 41 20.34 69.78 30.24
CA GLU A 41 19.38 68.79 29.74
C GLU A 41 20.03 67.43 29.46
N ARG A 42 21.24 67.42 28.89
CA ARG A 42 21.99 66.17 28.67
C ARG A 42 22.38 65.49 29.97
N MET A 43 22.77 66.25 31.00
CA MET A 43 23.09 65.70 32.32
C MET A 43 21.84 65.13 33.01
N ALA A 44 20.69 65.80 32.89
CA ALA A 44 19.42 65.28 33.38
C ALA A 44 19.01 63.99 32.64
N SER A 45 19.22 63.92 31.32
CA SER A 45 18.97 62.70 30.54
C SER A 45 19.89 61.55 30.92
N LEU A 46 21.16 61.83 31.25
CA LEU A 46 22.11 60.83 31.75
C LEU A 46 21.66 60.24 33.09
N ALA A 47 21.17 61.08 34.01
CA ALA A 47 20.67 60.64 35.31
C ALA A 47 19.38 59.80 35.21
N ALA A 48 18.51 60.10 34.25
CA ALA A 48 17.31 59.31 33.97
C ALA A 48 17.62 57.94 33.33
N GLY A 49 18.82 57.79 32.74
CA GLY A 49 19.21 56.61 31.99
C GLY A 49 18.63 56.56 30.57
N PRO A 50 19.04 55.58 29.74
CA PRO A 50 18.58 55.47 28.36
C PRO A 50 17.05 55.28 28.28
N SER A 51 16.38 56.02 27.39
CA SER A 51 14.92 55.95 27.23
C SER A 51 14.44 54.52 26.92
N SER A 52 13.46 54.05 27.70
CA SER A 52 12.84 52.73 27.52
C SER A 52 11.98 52.62 26.26
N GLN A 53 11.47 53.74 25.75
CA GLN A 53 10.63 53.79 24.55
C GLN A 53 11.41 53.36 23.30
N HIS A 54 12.66 53.79 23.17
CA HIS A 54 13.51 53.48 22.01
C HIS A 54 14.33 52.20 22.21
N GLY A 55 14.63 51.82 23.46
CA GLY A 55 15.28 50.54 23.75
C GLY A 55 14.38 49.30 23.55
N GLY A 56 13.07 49.50 23.30
CA GLY A 56 12.06 48.44 23.16
C GLY A 56 12.35 47.43 22.05
N THR A 57 12.96 47.88 20.94
CA THR A 57 13.32 47.08 19.76
C THR A 57 14.52 46.15 20.00
N LEU A 58 15.32 46.40 21.03
CA LEU A 58 16.50 45.58 21.35
C LEU A 58 16.12 44.34 22.16
N PRO A 59 16.70 43.16 21.87
CA PRO A 59 16.57 41.98 22.73
C PRO A 59 16.91 42.27 24.18
N ARG A 60 16.17 41.66 25.12
CA ARG A 60 16.35 41.90 26.57
C ARG A 60 17.79 41.65 27.06
N SER A 61 18.49 40.68 26.47
CA SER A 61 19.90 40.39 26.78
C SER A 61 20.81 41.56 26.37
N LEU A 62 20.70 42.02 25.12
CA LEU A 62 21.51 43.09 24.57
C LEU A 62 21.26 44.44 25.27
N ARG A 63 20.00 44.72 25.58
CA ARG A 63 19.60 45.92 26.35
C ARG A 63 20.24 45.97 27.74
N ARG A 64 20.40 44.82 28.41
CA ARG A 64 21.08 44.75 29.72
C ARG A 64 22.56 45.06 29.61
N VAL A 65 23.23 44.54 28.58
CA VAL A 65 24.66 44.82 28.31
C VAL A 65 24.87 46.31 28.04
N LEU A 66 24.07 46.90 27.14
CA LEU A 66 24.13 48.32 26.80
C LEU A 66 23.83 49.23 28.00
N ARG A 67 22.80 48.92 28.80
CA ARG A 67 22.49 49.71 30.00
C ARG A 67 23.62 49.69 31.03
N ARG A 68 24.35 48.57 31.15
CA ARG A 68 25.51 48.48 32.05
C ARG A 68 26.70 49.26 31.51
N ALA A 69 26.97 49.19 30.20
CA ALA A 69 28.03 49.98 29.56
C ALA A 69 27.77 51.50 29.66
N LEU A 70 26.49 51.89 29.65
CA LEU A 70 26.03 53.27 29.76
C LEU A 70 25.78 53.76 31.20
N ALA A 71 26.26 53.04 32.22
CA ALA A 71 26.09 53.46 33.61
C ALA A 71 26.80 54.80 33.89
N LEU A 72 26.16 55.66 34.69
CA LEU A 72 26.68 56.99 35.04
C LEU A 72 28.03 56.88 35.76
N GLU A 73 28.12 56.01 36.76
CA GLU A 73 29.36 55.74 37.50
C GLU A 73 30.27 54.78 36.73
N PRO A 74 31.54 55.13 36.47
CA PRO A 74 32.48 54.26 35.75
C PRO A 74 32.65 52.87 36.41
N ASN A 75 32.62 52.82 37.75
CA ASN A 75 32.73 51.57 38.52
C ASN A 75 31.53 50.63 38.34
N ALA A 76 30.38 51.13 37.89
CA ALA A 76 29.18 50.31 37.65
C ALA A 76 29.17 49.66 36.26
N ARG A 77 30.15 49.99 35.40
CA ARG A 77 30.31 49.43 34.05
C ARG A 77 31.00 48.06 34.11
N PHE A 78 31.57 47.59 32.99
CA PHE A 78 32.35 46.35 32.97
C PHE A 78 33.78 46.61 33.45
N ALA A 79 34.42 45.60 34.03
CA ALA A 79 35.79 45.77 34.55
C ALA A 79 36.80 46.05 33.41
N SER A 80 36.54 45.54 32.21
CA SER A 80 37.32 45.78 30.99
C SER A 80 36.42 45.78 29.75
N MET A 81 36.97 46.23 28.61
CA MET A 81 36.30 46.13 27.31
C MET A 81 36.08 44.67 26.91
N ASP A 82 37.03 43.77 27.18
CA ASP A 82 36.89 42.33 26.89
C ASP A 82 35.67 41.71 27.59
N GLN A 83 35.41 42.11 28.84
CA GLN A 83 34.23 41.64 29.56
C GLN A 83 32.92 42.18 28.98
N LEU A 84 32.93 43.40 28.45
CA LEU A 84 31.79 43.96 27.73
C LEU A 84 31.54 43.16 26.45
N LEU A 85 32.58 42.93 25.64
CA LEU A 85 32.48 42.20 24.38
C LEU A 85 32.05 40.74 24.59
N ALA A 86 32.58 40.06 25.60
CA ALA A 86 32.13 38.72 25.96
C ALA A 86 30.64 38.69 26.33
N ALA A 87 30.17 39.68 27.10
CA ALA A 87 28.75 39.79 27.45
C ALA A 87 27.87 40.13 26.23
N TRP A 88 28.39 40.94 25.30
CA TRP A 88 27.75 41.27 24.03
C TRP A 88 27.61 40.03 23.14
N ASP A 89 28.69 39.28 22.94
CA ASP A 89 28.70 38.08 22.11
C ASP A 89 27.78 36.99 22.66
N HIS A 90 27.74 36.81 23.98
CA HIS A 90 26.75 35.95 24.62
C HIS A 90 25.31 36.42 24.38
N ALA A 91 25.06 37.74 24.42
CA ALA A 91 23.74 38.29 24.20
C ALA A 91 23.25 38.12 22.75
N VAL A 92 24.16 38.20 21.77
CA VAL A 92 23.88 38.01 20.33
C VAL A 92 23.79 36.53 19.98
N GLY A 93 24.73 35.70 20.47
CA GLY A 93 24.81 34.27 20.20
C GLY A 93 23.63 33.46 20.74
N ALA A 94 23.04 33.88 21.87
CA ALA A 94 21.83 33.26 22.40
C ALA A 94 20.59 33.49 21.53
N GLN A 95 20.55 34.61 20.79
CA GLN A 95 19.44 34.96 19.91
C GLN A 95 19.54 34.21 18.58
N THR A 96 20.73 34.15 17.98
CA THR A 96 20.97 33.42 16.72
C THR A 96 20.79 31.92 16.87
N ARG A 97 21.19 31.32 17.99
CA ARG A 97 20.94 29.89 18.26
C ARG A 97 19.45 29.55 18.37
N ARG A 98 18.63 30.45 18.91
CA ARG A 98 17.17 30.25 19.03
C ARG A 98 16.47 30.35 17.68
N THR A 99 16.84 31.32 16.84
CA THR A 99 16.24 31.47 15.50
C THR A 99 16.65 30.34 14.57
N LEU A 100 17.92 29.90 14.63
CA LEU A 100 18.40 28.73 13.88
C LEU A 100 17.72 27.43 14.34
N GLY A 101 17.52 27.25 15.65
CA GLY A 101 16.80 26.09 16.19
C GLY A 101 15.35 26.02 15.75
N LEU A 102 14.63 27.15 15.73
CA LEU A 102 13.26 27.22 15.23
C LEU A 102 13.17 26.99 13.71
N ALA A 103 14.10 27.56 12.94
CA ALA A 103 14.16 27.33 11.49
C ALA A 103 14.47 25.87 11.16
N ALA A 104 15.41 25.24 11.88
CA ALA A 104 15.72 23.82 11.73
C ALA A 104 14.53 22.94 12.11
N ALA A 105 13.83 23.24 13.21
CA ALA A 105 12.63 22.49 13.62
C ALA A 105 11.48 22.65 12.60
N ALA A 106 11.27 23.86 12.05
CA ALA A 106 10.27 24.10 11.01
C ALA A 106 10.63 23.39 9.71
N MET A 107 11.90 23.37 9.32
CA MET A 107 12.38 22.63 8.15
C MET A 107 12.23 21.12 8.36
N LEU A 108 12.57 20.61 9.54
CA LEU A 108 12.39 19.20 9.89
C LEU A 108 10.90 18.81 9.89
N ALA A 109 10.02 19.67 10.42
CA ALA A 109 8.58 19.48 10.38
C ALA A 109 8.05 19.50 8.95
N ALA A 110 8.48 20.45 8.11
CA ALA A 110 8.10 20.50 6.70
C ALA A 110 8.58 19.28 5.91
N VAL A 111 9.80 18.81 6.15
CA VAL A 111 10.33 17.56 5.57
C VAL A 111 9.55 16.36 6.06
N CYS A 112 9.27 16.25 7.37
CA CYS A 112 8.44 15.19 7.93
C CYS A 112 7.03 15.22 7.34
N THR A 113 6.39 16.38 7.25
CA THR A 113 5.07 16.53 6.61
C THR A 113 5.14 16.14 5.15
N LEU A 114 6.17 16.54 4.38
CA LEU A 114 6.35 16.14 2.99
C LEU A 114 6.55 14.62 2.84
N VAL A 115 7.37 14.00 3.69
CA VAL A 115 7.61 12.55 3.70
C VAL A 115 6.34 11.80 4.11
N ILE A 116 5.61 12.30 5.12
CA ILE A 116 4.34 11.74 5.55
C ILE A 116 3.32 11.88 4.42
N THR A 117 3.10 13.05 3.82
CA THR A 117 2.12 13.22 2.74
C THR A 117 2.50 12.50 1.45
N GLN A 118 3.80 12.30 1.16
CA GLN A 118 4.25 11.43 0.07
C GLN A 118 4.07 9.94 0.35
N ARG A 119 4.26 9.50 1.61
CA ARG A 119 3.97 8.12 2.04
C ARG A 119 2.49 7.85 2.22
N SER A 120 1.74 8.87 2.62
CA SER A 120 0.28 8.91 2.71
C SER A 120 -0.37 9.21 1.36
N GLY A 121 0.42 9.35 0.30
CA GLY A 121 -0.07 9.41 -1.06
C GLY A 121 -0.80 8.10 -1.36
N THR A 122 -2.12 8.18 -1.40
CA THR A 122 -3.05 7.36 -2.20
C THR A 122 -2.42 6.08 -2.76
N ALA A 123 -2.80 4.89 -2.27
CA ALA A 123 -2.33 3.60 -2.76
C ALA A 123 -2.00 3.65 -4.25
N ARG A 124 -0.69 3.60 -4.59
CA ARG A 124 -0.26 3.61 -5.98
C ARG A 124 -0.84 2.36 -6.63
N CYS A 125 -1.48 2.54 -7.78
CA CYS A 125 -1.92 1.43 -8.60
C CYS A 125 -0.72 0.93 -9.40
N ASP A 126 0.26 0.35 -8.71
CA ASP A 126 1.49 -0.20 -9.32
C ASP A 126 1.51 -1.73 -9.33
N GLY A 127 0.53 -2.39 -8.69
CA GLY A 127 0.37 -3.84 -8.69
C GLY A 127 1.48 -4.60 -7.95
N GLU A 128 2.36 -3.91 -7.21
CA GLU A 128 3.51 -4.54 -6.53
C GLU A 128 3.08 -5.63 -5.54
N ALA A 129 1.92 -5.47 -4.91
CA ALA A 129 1.37 -6.47 -4.01
C ALA A 129 1.03 -7.78 -4.74
N VAL A 130 0.34 -7.68 -5.88
CA VAL A 130 -0.02 -8.83 -6.72
C VAL A 130 1.22 -9.49 -7.30
N GLN A 131 2.19 -8.70 -7.78
CA GLN A 131 3.46 -9.22 -8.29
C GLN A 131 4.24 -10.00 -7.23
N ARG A 132 4.35 -9.48 -6.01
CA ARG A 132 5.01 -10.20 -4.89
C ARG A 132 4.27 -11.47 -4.53
N ALA A 133 2.94 -11.43 -4.54
CA ALA A 133 2.13 -12.59 -4.21
C ALA A 133 2.29 -13.71 -5.25
N PHE A 134 2.38 -13.36 -6.54
CA PHE A 134 2.70 -14.32 -7.61
C PHE A 134 4.13 -14.86 -7.50
N ALA A 135 5.11 -13.98 -7.26
CA ALA A 135 6.51 -14.38 -7.10
C ALA A 135 6.74 -15.31 -5.91
N ALA A 136 5.95 -15.15 -4.83
CA ALA A 136 5.93 -16.07 -3.71
C ALA A 136 5.30 -17.43 -4.09
N MET A 137 4.23 -17.42 -4.89
CA MET A 137 3.54 -18.62 -5.36
C MET A 137 4.38 -19.45 -6.35
N TRP A 138 5.11 -18.81 -7.27
CA TRP A 138 5.99 -19.45 -8.27
C TRP A 138 7.45 -19.03 -8.05
N SER A 139 7.97 -19.36 -6.86
CA SER A 139 9.32 -18.99 -6.42
C SER A 139 10.40 -19.84 -7.10
N PRO A 140 11.68 -19.38 -7.11
CA PRO A 140 12.77 -20.18 -7.67
C PRO A 140 12.94 -21.56 -7.02
N SER A 141 12.66 -21.68 -5.72
CA SER A 141 12.73 -22.97 -5.01
C SER A 141 11.64 -23.93 -5.45
N ARG A 142 10.39 -23.44 -5.57
CA ARG A 142 9.26 -24.26 -6.04
C ARG A 142 9.43 -24.66 -7.50
N ARG A 143 9.93 -23.76 -8.35
CA ARG A 143 10.31 -24.08 -9.74
C ARG A 143 11.28 -25.26 -9.81
N ALA A 144 12.37 -25.18 -9.04
CA ALA A 144 13.36 -26.25 -9.02
C ALA A 144 12.78 -27.59 -8.52
N GLN A 145 11.86 -27.55 -7.54
CA GLN A 145 11.19 -28.75 -7.04
C GLN A 145 10.26 -29.37 -8.08
N VAL A 146 9.40 -28.57 -8.73
CA VAL A 146 8.52 -29.01 -9.81
C VAL A 146 9.32 -29.55 -10.99
N ASP A 147 10.39 -28.86 -11.40
CA ASP A 147 11.29 -29.31 -12.46
C ASP A 147 11.86 -30.70 -12.16
N ALA A 148 12.37 -30.90 -10.94
CA ALA A 148 12.93 -32.17 -10.51
C ALA A 148 11.87 -33.28 -10.48
N ALA A 149 10.69 -33.02 -9.90
CA ALA A 149 9.61 -33.97 -9.78
C ALA A 149 9.07 -34.41 -11.15
N VAL A 150 8.76 -33.45 -12.03
CA VAL A 150 8.24 -33.74 -13.38
C VAL A 150 9.27 -34.50 -14.21
N ARG A 151 10.56 -34.10 -14.19
CA ARG A 151 11.63 -34.84 -14.91
C ARG A 151 11.82 -36.25 -14.37
N ALA A 152 11.65 -36.47 -13.07
CA ALA A 152 11.77 -37.80 -12.46
C ALA A 152 10.72 -38.80 -12.95
N THR A 153 9.58 -38.32 -13.46
CA THR A 153 8.53 -39.18 -14.07
C THR A 153 8.93 -39.77 -15.42
N ALA A 154 9.99 -39.23 -16.05
CA ALA A 154 10.50 -39.66 -17.35
C ALA A 154 9.50 -39.60 -18.52
N VAL A 155 8.46 -38.77 -18.44
CA VAL A 155 7.59 -38.51 -19.59
C VAL A 155 8.38 -37.85 -20.75
N PRO A 156 8.20 -38.27 -22.02
CA PRO A 156 9.11 -37.86 -23.11
C PRO A 156 9.17 -36.35 -23.38
N TRP A 157 8.12 -35.61 -23.02
CA TRP A 157 7.98 -34.17 -23.24
C TRP A 157 8.10 -33.35 -21.95
N ALA A 158 8.66 -33.91 -20.87
CA ALA A 158 8.80 -33.22 -19.57
C ALA A 158 9.42 -31.83 -19.72
N ASP A 159 10.53 -31.72 -20.46
CA ASP A 159 11.28 -30.47 -20.62
C ASP A 159 10.47 -29.42 -21.37
N ALA A 160 9.77 -29.81 -22.43
CA ALA A 160 8.91 -28.93 -23.19
C ALA A 160 7.72 -28.46 -22.33
N ALA A 161 7.13 -29.36 -21.54
CA ALA A 161 6.03 -29.05 -20.63
C ALA A 161 6.45 -28.05 -19.53
N LEU A 162 7.66 -28.17 -18.99
CA LEU A 162 8.18 -27.24 -17.98
C LEU A 162 8.45 -25.84 -18.56
N VAL A 163 8.96 -25.77 -19.79
CA VAL A 163 9.14 -24.47 -20.50
C VAL A 163 7.79 -23.80 -20.73
N ASP A 164 6.80 -24.56 -21.20
CA ASP A 164 5.45 -24.06 -21.43
C ASP A 164 4.76 -23.62 -20.12
N LEU A 165 4.93 -24.39 -19.05
CA LEU A 165 4.43 -24.06 -17.72
C LEU A 165 4.96 -22.70 -17.23
N ASP A 166 6.28 -22.49 -17.30
CA ASP A 166 6.90 -21.23 -16.84
C ASP A 166 6.46 -20.04 -17.69
N ALA A 167 6.36 -20.23 -19.02
CA ALA A 167 5.86 -19.20 -19.93
C ALA A 167 4.40 -18.83 -19.64
N THR A 168 3.54 -19.83 -19.49
CA THR A 168 2.11 -19.66 -19.18
C THR A 168 1.92 -18.95 -17.84
N LEU A 169 2.59 -19.40 -16.78
CA LEU A 169 2.52 -18.76 -15.46
C LEU A 169 3.04 -17.32 -15.50
N SER A 170 4.15 -17.07 -16.18
CA SER A 170 4.72 -15.72 -16.32
C SER A 170 3.77 -14.77 -17.06
N GLN A 171 3.15 -15.22 -18.16
CA GLN A 171 2.17 -14.42 -18.90
C GLN A 171 0.95 -14.08 -18.04
N ARG A 172 0.47 -15.05 -17.25
CA ARG A 172 -0.66 -14.84 -16.33
C ARG A 172 -0.33 -13.86 -15.21
N ALA A 173 0.90 -13.89 -14.69
CA ALA A 173 1.35 -12.92 -13.70
C ALA A 173 1.24 -11.48 -14.23
N VAL A 174 1.66 -11.26 -15.48
CA VAL A 174 1.53 -9.95 -16.15
C VAL A 174 0.07 -9.55 -16.29
N ALA A 175 -0.80 -10.48 -16.72
CA ALA A 175 -2.24 -10.23 -16.85
C ALA A 175 -2.90 -9.88 -15.49
N TRP A 176 -2.50 -10.54 -14.40
CA TRP A 176 -3.01 -10.25 -13.05
C TRP A 176 -2.58 -8.87 -12.55
N VAL A 177 -1.32 -8.52 -12.72
CA VAL A 177 -0.82 -7.19 -12.36
C VAL A 177 -1.56 -6.11 -13.15
N ALA A 178 -1.72 -6.29 -14.47
CA ALA A 178 -2.45 -5.34 -15.31
C ALA A 178 -3.92 -5.19 -14.87
N ALA A 179 -4.59 -6.29 -14.54
CA ALA A 179 -5.98 -6.27 -14.12
C ALA A 179 -6.19 -5.63 -12.75
N ASP A 180 -5.31 -5.88 -11.76
CA ASP A 180 -5.38 -5.20 -10.44
C ASP A 180 -5.06 -3.71 -10.54
N VAL A 181 -4.10 -3.32 -11.38
CA VAL A 181 -3.80 -1.91 -11.64
C VAL A 181 -5.02 -1.22 -12.25
N ALA A 182 -5.64 -1.79 -13.29
CA ALA A 182 -6.83 -1.24 -13.92
C ALA A 182 -8.01 -1.12 -12.93
N ALA A 183 -8.21 -2.15 -12.09
CA ALA A 183 -9.23 -2.15 -11.05
C ALA A 183 -9.00 -1.02 -10.04
N CYS A 184 -7.76 -0.90 -9.54
CA CYS A 184 -7.36 0.16 -8.64
C CYS A 184 -7.57 1.56 -9.23
N GLU A 185 -7.20 1.77 -10.50
CA GLU A 185 -7.41 3.03 -11.20
C GLU A 185 -8.91 3.37 -11.32
N ALA A 186 -9.75 2.39 -11.61
CA ALA A 186 -11.20 2.56 -11.65
C ALA A 186 -11.78 2.95 -10.27
N ALA A 187 -11.39 2.27 -9.19
CA ALA A 187 -11.81 2.60 -7.82
C ALA A 187 -11.33 3.98 -7.34
N ARG A 188 -10.25 4.51 -7.91
CA ARG A 188 -9.80 5.89 -7.63
C ARG A 188 -10.65 6.94 -8.35
N ALA A 189 -11.23 6.59 -9.49
CA ALA A 189 -12.10 7.48 -10.24
C ALA A 189 -13.51 7.54 -9.65
N ASP A 190 -13.98 6.44 -9.03
CA ASP A 190 -15.34 6.30 -8.53
C ASP A 190 -15.38 5.47 -7.23
N GLU A 191 -15.91 6.06 -6.14
CA GLU A 191 -16.13 5.35 -4.87
C GLU A 191 -17.07 4.14 -5.04
N ALA A 192 -18.03 4.21 -5.96
CA ALA A 192 -18.93 3.08 -6.24
C ALA A 192 -18.18 1.87 -6.83
N ALA A 193 -17.03 2.10 -7.48
CA ALA A 193 -16.21 1.04 -8.05
C ALA A 193 -15.36 0.29 -7.00
N VAL A 194 -15.20 0.80 -5.77
CA VAL A 194 -14.43 0.13 -4.70
C VAL A 194 -14.96 -1.28 -4.42
N ALA A 195 -16.28 -1.43 -4.33
CA ALA A 195 -16.89 -2.73 -4.08
C ALA A 195 -16.68 -3.73 -5.24
N ALA A 196 -16.61 -3.24 -6.48
CA ALA A 196 -16.29 -4.08 -7.64
C ALA A 196 -14.83 -4.55 -7.61
N VAL A 197 -13.89 -3.70 -7.18
CA VAL A 197 -12.48 -4.06 -7.01
C VAL A 197 -12.30 -5.13 -5.93
N ASP A 198 -13.01 -5.03 -4.80
CA ASP A 198 -12.94 -6.04 -3.75
C ASP A 198 -13.45 -7.41 -4.24
N ARG A 199 -14.52 -7.43 -5.05
CA ARG A 199 -15.04 -8.67 -5.66
C ARG A 199 -14.08 -9.26 -6.68
N GLN A 200 -13.47 -8.42 -7.52
CA GLN A 200 -12.44 -8.85 -8.46
C GLN A 200 -11.21 -9.45 -7.75
N ARG A 201 -10.75 -8.82 -6.67
CA ARG A 201 -9.63 -9.34 -5.85
C ARG A 201 -9.96 -10.67 -5.20
N ALA A 202 -11.17 -10.84 -4.66
CA ALA A 202 -11.61 -12.11 -4.12
C ALA A 202 -11.62 -13.23 -5.18
N CYS A 203 -12.02 -12.90 -6.42
CA CYS A 203 -11.92 -13.84 -7.55
C CYS A 203 -10.45 -14.20 -7.86
N PHE A 204 -9.54 -13.23 -7.87
CA PHE A 204 -8.11 -13.50 -8.06
C PHE A 204 -7.54 -14.40 -6.95
N ASP A 205 -7.92 -14.18 -5.70
CA ASP A 205 -7.47 -15.03 -4.60
C ASP A 205 -7.97 -16.47 -4.75
N SER A 206 -9.19 -16.68 -5.25
CA SER A 206 -9.70 -18.02 -5.59
C SER A 206 -8.91 -18.68 -6.74
N ALA A 207 -8.65 -17.95 -7.84
CA ALA A 207 -7.85 -18.48 -8.95
C ALA A 207 -6.40 -18.82 -8.52
N ARG A 208 -5.84 -18.02 -7.61
CA ARG A 208 -4.54 -18.27 -6.98
C ARG A 208 -4.55 -19.50 -6.10
N ALA A 209 -5.62 -19.73 -5.33
CA ALA A 209 -5.76 -20.92 -4.50
C ALA A 209 -5.73 -22.20 -5.38
N VAL A 210 -6.49 -22.23 -6.48
CA VAL A 210 -6.47 -23.35 -7.44
C VAL A 210 -5.06 -23.58 -8.01
N THR A 211 -4.41 -22.49 -8.43
CA THR A 211 -3.05 -22.56 -9.00
C THR A 211 -2.04 -23.08 -7.97
N GLY A 212 -2.07 -22.57 -6.75
CA GLY A 212 -1.18 -22.99 -5.66
C GLY A 212 -1.40 -24.44 -5.25
N ALA A 213 -2.65 -24.89 -5.15
CA ALA A 213 -2.99 -26.28 -4.85
C ALA A 213 -2.53 -27.23 -5.97
N TRP A 214 -2.68 -26.84 -7.24
CA TRP A 214 -2.21 -27.63 -8.37
C TRP A 214 -0.67 -27.71 -8.43
N LEU A 215 0.02 -26.59 -8.25
CA LEU A 215 1.48 -26.56 -8.16
C LEU A 215 2.01 -27.44 -7.03
N SER A 216 1.31 -27.50 -5.90
CA SER A 216 1.70 -28.37 -4.78
C SER A 216 1.59 -29.86 -5.12
N ARG A 217 0.71 -30.24 -6.07
CA ARG A 217 0.68 -31.60 -6.61
C ARG A 217 1.80 -31.89 -7.59
N LEU A 218 2.30 -30.87 -8.30
CA LEU A 218 3.46 -31.02 -9.19
C LEU A 218 4.76 -31.21 -8.41
N GLU A 219 4.85 -30.73 -7.18
CA GLU A 219 6.02 -30.93 -6.31
C GLU A 219 6.28 -32.42 -6.00
N ASP A 220 5.23 -33.24 -6.04
CA ASP A 220 5.27 -34.71 -5.88
C ASP A 220 4.66 -35.42 -7.11
N ALA A 221 4.97 -34.92 -8.32
CA ALA A 221 4.38 -35.40 -9.57
C ALA A 221 4.61 -36.90 -9.83
N ASN A 222 3.55 -37.58 -10.28
CA ASN A 222 3.62 -38.91 -10.88
C ASN A 222 3.45 -38.80 -12.42
N ALA A 223 3.57 -39.92 -13.14
CA ALA A 223 3.46 -39.94 -14.61
C ALA A 223 2.13 -39.34 -15.11
N GLN A 224 1.00 -39.67 -14.46
CA GLN A 224 -0.31 -39.14 -14.82
C GLN A 224 -0.38 -37.63 -14.68
N THR A 225 0.13 -37.07 -13.58
CA THR A 225 0.17 -35.62 -13.37
C THR A 225 1.12 -34.95 -14.36
N ALA A 226 2.29 -35.54 -14.62
CA ALA A 226 3.29 -35.01 -15.54
C ALA A 226 2.81 -34.95 -17.00
N GLU A 227 2.07 -35.96 -17.47
CA GLU A 227 1.48 -35.96 -18.82
C GLU A 227 0.50 -34.80 -19.04
N ARG A 228 -0.13 -34.31 -17.98
CA ARG A 228 -1.17 -33.28 -18.02
C ARG A 228 -0.67 -31.85 -17.82
N VAL A 229 0.61 -31.64 -17.53
CA VAL A 229 1.16 -30.31 -17.14
C VAL A 229 0.72 -29.20 -18.09
N VAL A 230 0.88 -29.39 -19.40
CA VAL A 230 0.54 -28.38 -20.43
C VAL A 230 -0.97 -28.11 -20.44
N ALA A 231 -1.78 -29.17 -20.56
CA ALA A 231 -3.23 -29.03 -20.61
C ALA A 231 -3.79 -28.38 -19.33
N ALA A 232 -3.25 -28.76 -18.18
CA ALA A 232 -3.62 -28.21 -16.89
C ALA A 232 -3.20 -26.74 -16.73
N ALA A 233 -1.99 -26.36 -17.16
CA ALA A 233 -1.53 -24.98 -17.13
C ALA A 233 -2.46 -24.03 -17.93
N HIS A 234 -2.90 -24.47 -19.11
CA HIS A 234 -3.83 -23.71 -19.94
C HIS A 234 -5.27 -23.74 -19.43
N ALA A 235 -5.66 -24.75 -18.66
CA ALA A 235 -6.98 -24.85 -18.04
C ALA A 235 -7.11 -24.10 -16.71
N LEU A 236 -6.04 -23.46 -16.22
CA LEU A 236 -6.09 -22.67 -14.99
C LEU A 236 -7.07 -21.49 -15.12
N PRO A 237 -7.81 -21.11 -14.05
CA PRO A 237 -8.83 -20.05 -14.09
C PRO A 237 -8.26 -18.68 -14.48
N GLU A 238 -8.68 -18.12 -15.61
CA GLU A 238 -8.18 -16.85 -16.16
C GLU A 238 -8.70 -15.62 -15.39
N PRO A 239 -7.86 -14.58 -15.22
CA PRO A 239 -8.29 -13.34 -14.56
C PRO A 239 -9.34 -12.55 -15.32
N ALA A 240 -9.30 -12.58 -16.65
CA ALA A 240 -10.28 -11.89 -17.47
C ALA A 240 -11.68 -12.51 -17.35
N ALA A 241 -11.78 -13.74 -16.82
CA ALA A 241 -13.03 -14.41 -16.51
C ALA A 241 -13.61 -14.03 -15.14
N CYS A 242 -12.93 -13.15 -14.38
CA CYS A 242 -13.47 -12.66 -13.11
C CYS A 242 -14.63 -11.70 -13.37
N ASP A 243 -15.83 -12.21 -13.12
CA ASP A 243 -17.07 -11.45 -13.08
C ASP A 243 -17.04 -10.43 -11.93
N PRO A 244 -17.02 -9.11 -12.20
CA PRO A 244 -17.02 -8.07 -11.17
C PRO A 244 -18.33 -7.99 -10.39
N ASP A 245 -19.41 -8.64 -10.85
CA ASP A 245 -20.70 -8.67 -10.17
C ASP A 245 -20.86 -9.88 -9.26
N ARG A 246 -19.87 -10.79 -9.22
CA ARG A 246 -19.82 -11.94 -8.30
C ARG A 246 -19.98 -11.49 -6.83
N PRO A 247 -21.11 -11.76 -6.14
CA PRO A 247 -21.27 -11.36 -4.74
C PRO A 247 -20.16 -11.95 -3.85
N PRO A 248 -19.80 -11.24 -2.76
CA PRO A 248 -18.74 -11.68 -1.86
C PRO A 248 -19.06 -13.02 -1.21
N VAL A 249 -18.01 -13.78 -0.92
CA VAL A 249 -18.10 -15.07 -0.22
C VAL A 249 -18.77 -14.87 1.14
N ARG A 250 -19.78 -15.71 1.45
CA ARG A 250 -20.47 -15.65 2.74
C ARG A 250 -19.51 -15.96 3.90
N PRO A 251 -19.62 -15.26 5.05
CA PRO A 251 -18.85 -15.61 6.24
C PRO A 251 -19.07 -17.08 6.63
N GLY A 252 -17.99 -17.85 6.81
CA GLY A 252 -18.05 -19.29 7.10
C GLY A 252 -17.90 -20.20 5.86
N ALA A 253 -18.12 -19.68 4.65
CA ALA A 253 -17.91 -20.43 3.41
C ALA A 253 -16.44 -20.45 2.94
N ALA A 254 -15.55 -19.64 3.54
CA ALA A 254 -14.15 -19.53 3.15
C ALA A 254 -13.42 -20.88 3.11
N ARG A 255 -13.60 -21.72 4.15
CA ARG A 255 -13.00 -23.07 4.19
C ARG A 255 -13.41 -23.93 3.00
N TRP A 256 -14.65 -23.78 2.53
CA TRP A 256 -15.19 -24.59 1.45
C TRP A 256 -14.66 -24.14 0.09
N HIS A 257 -14.26 -22.88 -0.05
CA HIS A 257 -13.57 -22.40 -1.25
C HIS A 257 -12.17 -23.00 -1.35
N ASP A 258 -11.46 -23.15 -0.24
CA ASP A 258 -10.16 -23.84 -0.22
C ASP A 258 -10.32 -25.32 -0.62
N VAL A 259 -11.34 -26.00 -0.10
CA VAL A 259 -11.66 -27.39 -0.46
C VAL A 259 -12.04 -27.52 -1.94
N LEU A 260 -12.82 -26.57 -2.47
CA LEU A 260 -13.17 -26.55 -3.89
C LEU A 260 -11.97 -26.24 -4.79
N ALA A 261 -11.03 -25.40 -4.32
CA ALA A 261 -9.77 -25.16 -5.01
C ALA A 261 -8.90 -26.42 -5.06
N GLU A 262 -8.86 -27.20 -3.98
CA GLU A 262 -8.23 -28.52 -3.95
C GLU A 262 -8.90 -29.53 -4.88
N ALA A 263 -10.24 -29.50 -4.99
CA ALA A 263 -10.98 -30.33 -5.94
C ALA A 263 -10.61 -30.00 -7.39
N ALA A 264 -10.55 -28.70 -7.73
CA ALA A 264 -10.12 -28.24 -9.05
C ALA A 264 -8.65 -28.63 -9.34
N ALA A 265 -7.76 -28.49 -8.37
CA ALA A 265 -6.36 -28.91 -8.49
C ALA A 265 -6.21 -30.42 -8.71
N ALA A 266 -7.01 -31.24 -8.02
CA ALA A 266 -7.05 -32.69 -8.24
C ALA A 266 -7.53 -33.03 -9.65
N GLN A 267 -8.57 -32.35 -10.14
CA GLN A 267 -9.07 -32.54 -11.51
C GLN A 267 -8.02 -32.18 -12.58
N LEU A 268 -7.30 -31.06 -12.39
CA LEU A 268 -6.21 -30.65 -13.27
C LEU A 268 -5.09 -31.70 -13.28
N ALA A 269 -4.78 -32.28 -12.12
CA ALA A 269 -3.78 -33.34 -11.96
C ALA A 269 -4.24 -34.72 -12.49
N GLY A 270 -5.51 -34.88 -12.87
CA GLY A 270 -6.09 -36.15 -13.32
C GLY A 270 -6.55 -37.08 -12.19
N ASP A 271 -6.53 -36.62 -10.95
CA ASP A 271 -7.03 -37.36 -9.78
C ASP A 271 -8.54 -37.12 -9.61
N TYR A 272 -9.30 -37.71 -10.53
CA TYR A 272 -10.75 -37.48 -10.64
C TYR A 272 -11.54 -38.07 -9.46
N ASP A 273 -11.07 -39.16 -8.83
CA ASP A 273 -11.70 -39.71 -7.64
C ASP A 273 -11.58 -38.74 -6.46
N ARG A 274 -10.40 -38.16 -6.24
CA ARG A 274 -10.21 -37.13 -5.21
C ARG A 274 -11.01 -35.87 -5.53
N ALA A 275 -11.00 -35.42 -6.78
CA ALA A 275 -11.77 -34.25 -7.22
C ALA A 275 -13.27 -34.44 -6.94
N PHE A 276 -13.83 -35.60 -7.32
CA PHE A 276 -15.23 -35.93 -7.09
C PHE A 276 -15.59 -35.99 -5.61
N ALA A 277 -14.74 -36.64 -4.79
CA ALA A 277 -14.96 -36.76 -3.34
C ALA A 277 -15.01 -35.38 -2.66
N LEU A 278 -14.04 -34.50 -2.96
CA LEU A 278 -13.97 -33.16 -2.40
C LEU A 278 -15.15 -32.29 -2.86
N ALA A 279 -15.48 -32.33 -4.15
CA ALA A 279 -16.62 -31.58 -4.69
C ALA A 279 -17.95 -32.03 -4.09
N SER A 280 -18.13 -33.34 -3.90
CA SER A 280 -19.33 -33.91 -3.26
C SER A 280 -19.46 -33.50 -1.79
N GLU A 281 -18.34 -33.45 -1.06
CA GLU A 281 -18.30 -32.95 0.32
C GLU A 281 -18.75 -31.49 0.39
N VAL A 282 -18.19 -30.63 -0.47
CA VAL A 282 -18.57 -29.21 -0.54
C VAL A 282 -20.05 -29.07 -0.90
N ALA A 283 -20.55 -29.79 -1.90
CA ALA A 283 -21.94 -29.71 -2.34
C ALA A 283 -22.93 -30.10 -1.22
N ALA A 284 -22.61 -31.14 -0.44
CA ALA A 284 -23.42 -31.54 0.70
C ALA A 284 -23.40 -30.50 1.83
N ALA A 285 -22.23 -29.94 2.12
CA ALA A 285 -22.10 -28.92 3.16
C ALA A 285 -22.78 -27.60 2.77
N SER A 286 -22.59 -27.11 1.55
CA SER A 286 -23.24 -25.89 1.06
C SER A 286 -24.77 -26.02 1.01
N ALA A 287 -25.29 -27.22 0.73
CA ALA A 287 -26.73 -27.49 0.81
C ALA A 287 -27.25 -27.35 2.25
N ALA A 288 -26.52 -27.90 3.23
CA ALA A 288 -26.87 -27.78 4.64
C ALA A 288 -26.75 -26.34 5.18
N ASP A 289 -25.75 -25.60 4.69
CA ASP A 289 -25.48 -24.21 5.08
C ASP A 289 -26.39 -23.19 4.35
N GLY A 290 -27.20 -23.65 3.37
CA GLY A 290 -28.09 -22.78 2.59
C GLY A 290 -27.35 -21.84 1.65
N ASP A 291 -26.23 -22.29 1.06
CA ASP A 291 -25.43 -21.57 0.07
C ASP A 291 -25.63 -22.20 -1.33
N PRO A 292 -26.74 -21.85 -2.02
CA PRO A 292 -27.08 -22.42 -3.33
C PRO A 292 -26.05 -22.14 -4.41
N ARG A 293 -25.34 -21.01 -4.33
CA ARG A 293 -24.30 -20.66 -5.31
C ARG A 293 -23.07 -21.54 -5.16
N LEU A 294 -22.55 -21.68 -3.94
CA LEU A 294 -21.43 -22.59 -3.67
C LEU A 294 -21.83 -24.04 -4.00
N GLN A 295 -23.08 -24.42 -3.72
CA GLN A 295 -23.60 -25.74 -4.09
C GLN A 295 -23.60 -25.95 -5.61
N ALA A 296 -24.00 -24.96 -6.41
CA ALA A 296 -23.93 -25.04 -7.87
C ALA A 296 -22.50 -25.22 -8.38
N GLU A 297 -21.55 -24.44 -7.85
CA GLU A 297 -20.12 -24.55 -8.21
C GLU A 297 -19.54 -25.92 -7.84
N ALA A 298 -19.88 -26.43 -6.65
CA ALA A 298 -19.44 -27.74 -6.18
C ALA A 298 -20.06 -28.89 -6.98
N LEU A 299 -21.34 -28.81 -7.33
CA LEU A 299 -21.99 -29.80 -8.20
C LEU A 299 -21.36 -29.80 -9.59
N LEU A 300 -21.07 -28.63 -10.17
CA LEU A 300 -20.37 -28.54 -11.46
C LEU A 300 -18.97 -29.19 -11.39
N ALA A 301 -18.20 -28.91 -10.34
CA ALA A 301 -16.90 -29.55 -10.12
C ALA A 301 -17.03 -31.07 -9.99
N GLY A 302 -18.03 -31.55 -9.25
CA GLY A 302 -18.33 -32.97 -9.11
C GLY A 302 -18.70 -33.61 -10.45
N VAL A 303 -19.54 -32.96 -11.25
CA VAL A 303 -19.91 -33.44 -12.60
C VAL A 303 -18.69 -33.53 -13.50
N ARG A 304 -17.84 -32.50 -13.55
CA ARG A 304 -16.62 -32.51 -14.38
C ARG A 304 -15.71 -33.70 -14.02
N ALA A 305 -15.56 -34.01 -12.73
CA ALA A 305 -14.82 -35.19 -12.27
C ALA A 305 -15.56 -36.52 -12.58
N GLU A 306 -16.88 -36.56 -12.44
CA GLU A 306 -17.70 -37.75 -12.73
C GLU A 306 -17.58 -38.20 -14.19
N ILE A 307 -17.63 -37.23 -15.11
CA ILE A 307 -17.58 -37.46 -16.56
C ILE A 307 -16.29 -38.22 -16.95
N GLU A 308 -15.20 -37.92 -16.26
CA GLU A 308 -13.89 -38.53 -16.52
C GLU A 308 -13.71 -39.87 -15.80
N ARG A 309 -14.31 -40.05 -14.61
CA ARG A 309 -14.13 -41.26 -13.79
C ARG A 309 -15.11 -42.39 -14.10
N SER A 310 -16.29 -42.08 -14.64
CA SER A 310 -17.40 -43.04 -14.77
C SER A 310 -18.29 -42.78 -15.99
N THR A 311 -19.10 -43.77 -16.35
CA THR A 311 -20.18 -43.63 -17.35
C THR A 311 -21.53 -43.32 -16.71
N THR A 312 -21.57 -42.95 -15.42
CA THR A 312 -22.79 -42.59 -14.69
C THR A 312 -23.55 -41.48 -15.41
N ASP A 313 -24.87 -41.50 -15.27
CA ASP A 313 -25.70 -40.37 -15.68
C ASP A 313 -25.45 -39.16 -14.77
N VAL A 314 -24.98 -38.06 -15.36
CA VAL A 314 -24.71 -36.78 -14.67
C VAL A 314 -25.78 -35.73 -14.96
N GLU A 315 -26.83 -36.06 -15.71
CA GLU A 315 -27.91 -35.14 -16.00
C GLU A 315 -28.62 -34.63 -14.72
N PRO A 316 -28.96 -35.47 -13.71
CA PRO A 316 -29.61 -34.97 -12.50
C PRO A 316 -28.80 -33.90 -11.72
N PRO A 317 -27.48 -34.11 -11.43
CA PRO A 317 -26.69 -33.06 -10.78
C PRO A 317 -26.47 -31.84 -11.69
N LEU A 318 -26.39 -31.98 -13.01
CA LEU A 318 -26.32 -30.84 -13.95
C LEU A 318 -27.57 -29.96 -13.88
N GLN A 319 -28.76 -30.56 -13.91
CA GLN A 319 -30.03 -29.84 -13.80
C GLN A 319 -30.14 -29.11 -12.46
N THR A 320 -29.75 -29.78 -11.38
CA THR A 320 -29.74 -29.18 -10.03
C THR A 320 -28.78 -27.99 -9.96
N ALA A 321 -27.55 -28.16 -10.44
CA ALA A 321 -26.55 -27.09 -10.46
C ALA A 321 -27.03 -25.88 -11.29
N HIS A 322 -27.59 -26.13 -12.48
CA HIS A 322 -28.07 -25.06 -13.36
C HIS A 322 -29.23 -24.29 -12.71
N GLY A 323 -30.20 -24.99 -12.12
CA GLY A 323 -31.32 -24.36 -11.43
C GLY A 323 -30.88 -23.48 -10.27
N LEU A 324 -29.90 -23.93 -9.47
CA LEU A 324 -29.32 -23.15 -8.39
C LEU A 324 -28.56 -21.92 -8.90
N ALA A 325 -27.78 -22.05 -9.97
CA ALA A 325 -27.04 -20.94 -10.57
C ALA A 325 -27.99 -19.86 -11.12
N ILE A 326 -29.07 -20.25 -11.79
CA ILE A 326 -30.10 -19.31 -12.29
C ILE A 326 -30.83 -18.62 -11.14
N ALA A 327 -31.17 -19.35 -10.08
CA ALA A 327 -31.86 -18.78 -8.92
C ALA A 327 -31.04 -17.71 -8.18
N GLU A 328 -29.71 -17.83 -8.23
CA GLU A 328 -28.76 -16.89 -7.62
C GLU A 328 -28.20 -15.85 -8.60
N ASP A 329 -28.77 -15.74 -9.81
CA ASP A 329 -28.31 -14.83 -10.86
C ASP A 329 -26.81 -15.00 -11.21
N ALA A 330 -26.28 -16.23 -11.05
CA ALA A 330 -24.90 -16.57 -11.31
C ALA A 330 -24.71 -16.95 -12.78
N GLN A 331 -24.86 -15.97 -13.69
CA GLN A 331 -24.90 -16.19 -15.14
C GLN A 331 -23.65 -16.91 -15.69
N ALA A 332 -22.45 -16.52 -15.26
CA ALA A 332 -21.21 -17.18 -15.68
C ALA A 332 -21.18 -18.68 -15.28
N THR A 333 -21.61 -18.99 -14.05
CA THR A 333 -21.72 -20.38 -13.57
C THR A 333 -22.80 -21.15 -14.35
N ALA A 334 -23.95 -20.53 -14.61
CA ALA A 334 -25.02 -21.13 -15.39
C ALA A 334 -24.59 -21.45 -16.83
N PHE A 335 -23.84 -20.54 -17.46
CA PHE A 335 -23.23 -20.73 -18.77
C PHE A 335 -22.25 -21.92 -18.77
N ASP A 336 -21.35 -21.98 -17.80
CA ASP A 336 -20.38 -23.07 -17.64
C ASP A 336 -21.06 -24.44 -17.49
N ILE A 337 -22.13 -24.51 -16.69
CA ILE A 337 -22.92 -25.73 -16.50
C ILE A 337 -23.58 -26.15 -17.82
N ALA A 338 -24.21 -25.21 -18.52
CA ALA A 338 -24.88 -25.48 -19.78
C ALA A 338 -23.89 -25.94 -20.86
N MET A 339 -22.69 -25.34 -20.94
CA MET A 339 -21.63 -25.77 -21.84
C MET A 339 -21.14 -27.20 -21.54
N VAL A 340 -20.93 -27.54 -20.26
CA VAL A 340 -20.55 -28.91 -19.86
C VAL A 340 -21.64 -29.91 -20.24
N ALA A 341 -22.90 -29.58 -19.98
CA ALA A 341 -24.04 -30.43 -20.35
C ALA A 341 -24.14 -30.63 -21.87
N THR A 342 -23.98 -29.57 -22.66
CA THR A 342 -23.97 -29.64 -24.13
C THR A 342 -22.87 -30.59 -24.63
N LEU A 343 -21.63 -30.44 -24.15
CA LEU A 343 -20.52 -31.30 -24.56
C LEU A 343 -20.73 -32.75 -24.11
N TRP A 344 -21.27 -32.96 -22.91
CA TRP A 344 -21.55 -34.28 -22.37
C TRP A 344 -22.59 -35.05 -23.21
N HIS A 345 -23.69 -34.40 -23.58
CA HIS A 345 -24.71 -34.99 -24.45
C HIS A 345 -24.22 -35.20 -25.88
N ALA A 346 -23.47 -34.24 -26.42
CA ALA A 346 -22.93 -34.33 -27.78
C ALA A 346 -21.98 -35.53 -27.93
N THR A 347 -21.09 -35.75 -26.95
CA THR A 347 -20.13 -36.87 -26.96
C THR A 347 -20.81 -38.24 -26.79
N ARG A 348 -22.03 -38.29 -26.25
CA ARG A 348 -22.84 -39.51 -26.10
C ARG A 348 -23.85 -39.76 -27.22
N GLY A 349 -23.90 -38.89 -28.23
CA GLY A 349 -24.81 -39.04 -29.36
C GLY A 349 -26.26 -38.65 -29.05
N HIS A 350 -26.48 -37.70 -28.13
CA HIS A 350 -27.78 -37.12 -27.82
C HIS A 350 -27.89 -35.67 -28.38
N PRO A 351 -27.98 -35.48 -29.71
CA PRO A 351 -27.91 -34.15 -30.33
C PRO A 351 -29.06 -33.23 -29.92
N ASP A 352 -30.26 -33.77 -29.70
CA ASP A 352 -31.43 -32.98 -29.30
C ASP A 352 -31.28 -32.42 -27.88
N GLU A 353 -30.70 -33.21 -26.96
CA GLU A 353 -30.38 -32.76 -25.60
C GLU A 353 -29.23 -31.76 -25.60
N ALA A 354 -28.17 -32.02 -26.38
CA ALA A 354 -27.08 -31.08 -26.55
C ALA A 354 -27.56 -29.71 -27.07
N ALA A 355 -28.45 -29.71 -28.06
CA ALA A 355 -29.07 -28.50 -28.60
C ALA A 355 -30.00 -27.80 -27.59
N ARG A 356 -30.64 -28.56 -26.68
CA ARG A 356 -31.43 -27.98 -25.58
C ARG A 356 -30.55 -27.20 -24.63
N TRP A 357 -29.48 -27.82 -24.15
CA TRP A 357 -28.50 -27.19 -23.26
C TRP A 357 -27.80 -25.99 -23.92
N LEU A 358 -27.53 -26.07 -25.22
CA LEU A 358 -26.88 -24.97 -25.94
C LEU A 358 -27.74 -23.70 -25.95
N ARG A 359 -29.07 -23.81 -26.05
CA ARG A 359 -29.97 -22.65 -25.98
C ARG A 359 -29.91 -21.92 -24.63
N HIS A 360 -29.60 -22.62 -23.54
CA HIS A 360 -29.39 -21.98 -22.24
C HIS A 360 -28.15 -21.08 -22.26
N THR A 361 -27.11 -21.43 -23.03
CA THR A 361 -25.89 -20.61 -23.16
C THR A 361 -26.12 -19.32 -23.96
N GLU A 362 -27.02 -19.36 -24.95
CA GLU A 362 -27.38 -18.19 -25.76
C GLU A 362 -28.20 -17.19 -24.95
N ALA A 363 -29.12 -17.70 -24.11
CA ALA A 363 -29.93 -16.87 -23.22
C ALA A 363 -29.04 -16.14 -22.19
N SER A 364 -28.03 -16.81 -21.63
CA SER A 364 -27.10 -16.21 -20.65
C SER A 364 -26.09 -15.20 -21.24
N ARG A 365 -26.06 -14.98 -22.56
CA ARG A 365 -25.17 -14.01 -23.23
C ARG A 365 -25.87 -12.71 -23.67
N ALA A 366 -27.19 -12.68 -23.62
CA ALA A 366 -28.02 -11.60 -24.15
C ALA A 366 -28.30 -10.47 -23.14
N ASP A 367 -28.00 -10.72 -21.86
CA ASP A 367 -28.01 -9.76 -20.76
C ASP A 367 -26.56 -9.37 -20.42
#